data_AF-M1BSM9-F1
#
_entry.id   AF-M1BSM9-F1
#
_cell.length_a   1.000
_cell.length_b   1.000
_cell.length_c   1.000
_cell.angle_alpha   90.00
_cell.angle_beta   90.00
_cell.angle_gamma   90.00
#
_symmetry.space_group_name_H-M   'P 1'
#
loop_
_entity.id
_entity.type
_entity.pdbx_description
1 polymer ?
#
loop_
_entity_poly.entity_id
_entity_poly.type
_entity_poly.pdbx_seq_one_letter_code
_entity_poly.pdbx_strand_id
1 'polypeptide(L)' 'MEEFMQLTVRCVDPSSERRPTMSYVVMELDRILEKEMSLTTIMGEGTPVVTLGSQLFRALK' A
#
# COMPACT_ATOMS: atom_id res chain seq x y z
N MET A 1 -1.20 0.73 8.23
CA MET A 1 0.03 0.78 9.06
C MET A 1 -0.08 0.09 10.43
N GLU A 2 -1.22 0.14 11.13
CA GLU A 2 -1.37 -0.50 12.45
C GLU A 2 -1.08 -2.01 12.43
N GLU A 3 -1.64 -2.74 11.47
CA GLU A 3 -1.47 -4.20 11.33
C GLU A 3 0.00 -4.60 11.13
N PHE A 4 0.74 -3.79 10.37
CA PHE A 4 2.19 -3.99 10.16
C PHE A 4 2.99 -3.86 11.46
N MET A 5 2.66 -2.86 12.28
CA MET A 5 3.30 -2.67 13.58
C MET A 5 2.97 -3.83 14.54
N GLN A 6 1.71 -4.28 14.55
CA GLN A 6 1.29 -5.43 15.36
C GLN A 6 2.01 -6.73 14.94
N LEU A 7 2.20 -6.97 13.63
CA LEU A 7 2.99 -8.10 13.13
C LEU A 7 4.46 -7.98 13.58
N THR A 8 5.05 -6.79 13.48
CA THR A 8 6.44 -6.52 13.90
C THR A 8 6.63 -6.82 15.39
N VAL A 9 5.72 -6.38 16.26
CA VAL A 9 5.78 -6.65 17.71
C VAL A 9 5.72 -8.15 17.99
N ARG A 10 4.88 -8.91 17.27
CA ARG A 10 4.80 -10.37 17.42
C ARG A 10 6.10 -11.09 17.00
N CYS A 11 6.77 -10.61 15.95
CA CYS A 11 8.03 -11.18 15.49
C CYS A 11 9.18 -11.03 16.49
N VAL A 12 9.14 -10.00 17.34
CA VAL A 12 10.18 -9.71 18.35
C VAL A 12 9.76 -10.09 19.77
N ASP A 13 8.74 -10.95 19.93
CA ASP A 13 8.31 -11.41 21.26
C ASP A 13 9.51 -12.00 22.03
N PRO A 14 9.71 -11.63 23.31
CA PRO A 14 10.79 -12.19 24.12
C PRO A 14 10.75 -13.73 24.19
N SER A 15 9.56 -14.32 24.14
CA SER A 15 9.35 -15.76 24.07
C SER A 15 9.45 -16.24 22.62
N SER A 16 10.46 -17.06 22.33
CA SER A 16 10.65 -17.62 20.97
C SER A 16 9.45 -18.45 20.49
N GLU A 17 8.77 -19.17 21.38
CA GLU A 17 7.58 -19.99 21.07
C GLU A 17 6.35 -19.15 20.68
N ARG A 18 6.33 -17.87 21.03
CA ARG A 18 5.26 -16.94 20.67
C ARG A 18 5.49 -16.25 19.33
N ARG A 19 6.70 -16.35 18.79
CA ARG A 19 7.02 -15.75 17.50
C ARG A 19 6.35 -16.57 16.40
N PRO A 20 5.73 -15.91 15.41
CA PRO A 20 5.14 -16.60 14.28
C PRO A 20 6.22 -17.30 13.44
N THR A 21 5.81 -18.35 12.73
CA THR A 21 6.67 -18.95 11.70
C THR A 21 6.82 -18.00 10.51
N MET A 22 7.92 -18.13 9.76
CA MET A 22 8.13 -17.30 8.56
C MET A 22 7.02 -17.47 7.51
N SER A 23 6.41 -18.65 7.42
CA SER A 23 5.25 -18.87 6.52
C SER A 23 4.05 -17.99 6.90
N TYR A 24 3.78 -17.82 8.19
CA TYR A 24 2.72 -16.93 8.67
C TYR A 24 3.09 -15.46 8.44
N VAL A 25 4.35 -15.08 8.69
CA VAL A 25 4.82 -13.70 8.48
C VAL A 25 4.66 -13.29 7.01
N VAL A 26 5.08 -14.12 6.06
CA VAL A 26 4.95 -13.82 4.63
C VAL A 26 3.49 -13.66 4.24
N MET A 27 2.62 -14.59 4.65
CA MET A 27 1.18 -14.52 4.37
C MET A 27 0.55 -13.21 4.90
N GLU A 28 0.89 -12.78 6.12
CA GLU A 28 0.34 -11.56 6.68
C GLU A 28 0.92 -10.30 6.00
N LEU A 29 2.18 -10.32 5.57
CA LEU A 29 2.78 -9.23 4.82
C LEU A 29 2.09 -9.03 3.46
N ASP A 30 1.82 -10.10 2.73
CA ASP A 30 1.11 -10.04 1.44
C ASP A 30 -0.29 -9.44 1.63
N ARG A 31 -1.02 -9.90 2.65
CA ARG A 31 -2.35 -9.37 3.00
C ARG A 31 -2.31 -7.89 3.38
N ILE A 32 -1.34 -7.48 4.19
CA ILE A 32 -1.18 -6.06 4.59
C ILE A 32 -0.85 -5.20 3.37
N LEU A 33 0.04 -5.67 2.49
CA LEU A 33 0.42 -4.94 1.28
C LEU A 33 -0.79 -4.74 0.36
N GLU A 34 -1.57 -5.78 0.10
CA GLU A 34 -2.79 -5.69 -0.72
C GLU A 34 -3.78 -4.69 -0.12
N LYS A 35 -3.97 -4.71 1.20
CA LYS A 35 -4.82 -3.76 1.90
C LYS A 35 -4.33 -2.32 1.75
N GLU A 36 -3.05 -2.05 1.98
CA GLU A 36 -2.48 -0.71 1.83
C GLU A 36 -2.55 -0.21 0.38
N MET A 37 -2.32 -1.09 -0.61
CA MET A 37 -2.50 -0.78 -2.02
C MET A 37 -3.96 -0.39 -2.30
N SER A 38 -4.93 -1.16 -1.81
CA SER A 38 -6.36 -0.86 -2.03
C SER A 38 -6.77 0.53 -1.50
N LEU A 39 -6.18 0.96 -0.37
CA LEU A 39 -6.46 2.27 0.24
C LEU A 39 -5.73 3.43 -0.45
N THR A 40 -4.56 3.17 -1.03
CA THR A 40 -3.76 4.19 -1.72
C THR A 40 -4.15 4.34 -3.20
N THR A 41 -4.81 3.33 -3.77
CA THR A 41 -5.31 3.35 -5.14
C THR A 41 -6.71 3.95 -5.20
N ILE A 42 -6.86 5.21 -4.75
CA ILE A 42 -8.02 6.02 -5.16
C ILE A 42 -7.71 6.48 -6.59
N MET A 43 -8.12 5.69 -7.58
CA MET A 43 -8.43 6.29 -8.89
C MET A 43 -9.62 7.20 -8.61
N GLY A 44 -9.41 8.52 -8.56
CA GLY A 44 -10.54 9.45 -8.49
C GLY A 44 -11.54 9.08 -9.59
N GLU A 45 -12.83 9.19 -9.34
CA GLU A 45 -13.93 8.82 -10.27
C GLU A 45 -13.90 9.57 -11.62
N GLY A 46 -12.88 10.39 -11.89
CA GLY A 46 -12.64 11.01 -13.17
C GLY A 46 -11.64 10.22 -14.00
N THR A 47 -12.01 9.91 -15.24
CA THR A 47 -11.04 9.63 -16.32
C THR A 47 -9.90 10.65 -16.23
N PRO A 48 -8.61 10.25 -16.14
CA PRO A 48 -7.53 11.22 -16.12
C PRO A 48 -7.56 12.02 -17.42
N VAL A 49 -7.92 13.30 -17.33
CA VAL A 49 -7.77 14.23 -18.45
C VAL A 49 -6.28 14.48 -18.60
N VAL A 50 -5.64 13.65 -19.41
CA VAL A 50 -4.24 13.84 -19.79
C VAL A 50 -4.21 14.91 -20.88
N THR A 51 -4.01 16.16 -20.47
CA THR A 51 -3.75 17.25 -21.42
C THR A 51 -2.31 17.14 -21.91
N LEU A 52 -2.10 16.93 -23.21
CA LEU A 52 -0.77 16.98 -23.83
C LEU A 52 -0.15 18.36 -23.58
N GLY A 53 1.12 18.40 -23.16
CA GLY A 53 1.82 19.66 -22.85
C GLY A 53 1.81 20.67 -24.01
N SER A 54 1.79 20.18 -25.25
CA SER A 54 1.67 21.00 -26.46
C SER A 54 0.32 21.72 -26.63
N GLN A 55 -0.70 21.32 -25.87
CA GLN A 55 -2.05 21.91 -25.90
C GLN A 55 -2.25 22.98 -24.82
N LEU A 56 -1.37 23.05 -23.79
CA LEU A 56 -1.45 24.06 -22.72
C LEU A 56 -1.12 25.48 -23.18
N PHE A 57 -0.30 25.61 -24.23
CA PHE A 57 0.25 26.89 -24.67
C PHE A 57 -0.33 27.39 -26.01
N ARG A 58 -1.42 26.78 -26.51
CA ARG A 58 -2.13 27.36 -27.65
C ARG A 58 -2.88 28.60 -27.17
N ALA A 59 -2.31 29.77 -27.44
CA ALA A 59 -3.00 31.04 -27.31
C ALA A 59 -4.30 30.99 -28.13
N LEU A 60 -5.44 31.25 -27.48
CA LEU A 60 -6.66 31.59 -28.22
C LEU A 60 -6.35 32.84 -29.04
N LYS A 61 -6.55 32.73 -30.35
CA LYS A 61 -6.45 33.85 -31.29
C LYS A 61 -7.78 34.54 -31.40
#